data_AF-A0A1F6RXK9-F1
#
_entry.id   AF-A0A1F6RXK9-F1
#
_cell.length_a   1.000
_cell.length_b   1.000
_cell.length_c   1.000
_cell.angle_alpha   90.00
_cell.angle_beta   90.00
_cell.angle_gamma   90.00
#
_symmetry.space_group_name_H-M   'P 1'
#
loop_
_entity.id
_entity.type
_entity.pdbx_description
1 polymer ?
#
loop_
_entity_poly.entity_id
_entity_poly.type
_entity_poly.pdbx_seq_one_letter_code
_entity_poly.pdbx_strand_id
1 'polypeptide(L)'
;MKNIQDNLHYFRVSQENPEPQLDLNYFVIGKEPKIKEYLKNIKEIKETLITLKKLKENEERKDVVEKYYQKLFQNLNDYSNCSELGCFVNACDTTRDLIKKDFESFKTITDFYLKKRIVDDKVPESWVQAIIDNNASRKKGKLGENKIIKILNKADYRSVNSWNHFNDRKKCVACFSKDIFDNDAVKEKLKINLKTKNQDKMLDLLIKNKKTILILEAKHLNTDGGEQNKQIDELIKILELKESNQNIFYVSFLDGTYSNKLLAESITKRSRKLLKQRKQVERYLKNKNSRNFWVNTAGFEKLISDLR
;
A
#
# COMPACT_ATOMS: atom_id res chain seq x y z
N MET A 1 -31.44 19.26 -1.00
CA MET A 1 -30.47 18.16 -1.17
C MET A 1 -29.63 18.49 -2.39
N LYS A 2 -28.30 18.55 -2.28
CA LYS A 2 -27.48 18.69 -3.48
C LYS A 2 -27.44 17.31 -4.14
N ASN A 3 -27.72 17.25 -5.43
CA ASN A 3 -27.53 16.03 -6.21
C ASN A 3 -26.04 15.92 -6.57
N ILE A 4 -25.54 14.70 -6.77
CA ILE A 4 -24.23 14.47 -7.40
C ILE A 4 -24.15 15.34 -8.67
N GLN A 5 -23.07 16.09 -8.80
CA GLN A 5 -22.77 16.86 -9.98
C GLN A 5 -22.03 16.02 -11.03
N ASP A 6 -21.81 16.60 -12.20
CA ASP A 6 -21.01 15.98 -13.25
C ASP A 6 -19.59 15.65 -12.76
N ASN A 7 -18.99 14.58 -13.27
CA ASN A 7 -17.66 14.14 -12.83
C ASN A 7 -16.57 15.19 -13.09
N LEU A 8 -16.72 16.05 -14.10
CA LEU A 8 -15.79 17.14 -14.39
C LEU A 8 -15.83 18.23 -13.30
N HIS A 9 -16.94 18.36 -12.57
CA HIS A 9 -17.03 19.27 -11.42
C HIS A 9 -16.01 18.85 -10.34
N TYR A 10 -16.05 17.59 -9.91
CA TYR A 10 -15.15 17.08 -8.87
C TYR A 10 -13.70 16.99 -9.34
N PHE A 11 -13.49 16.75 -10.63
CA PHE A 11 -12.17 16.84 -11.25
C PHE A 11 -11.61 18.28 -11.13
N ARG A 12 -12.40 19.30 -11.50
CA ARG A 12 -12.00 20.71 -11.38
C ARG A 12 -11.74 21.12 -9.93
N VAL A 13 -12.58 20.69 -8.99
CA VAL A 13 -12.32 20.91 -7.54
C VAL A 13 -10.96 20.33 -7.14
N SER A 14 -10.59 19.16 -7.67
CA SER A 14 -9.28 18.56 -7.43
C SER A 14 -8.12 19.36 -8.04
N GLN A 15 -8.34 20.00 -9.20
CA GLN A 15 -7.33 20.87 -9.83
C GLN A 15 -7.12 22.17 -9.05
N GLU A 16 -8.20 22.77 -8.56
CA GLU A 16 -8.19 24.04 -7.84
C GLU A 16 -7.67 23.91 -6.40
N ASN A 17 -7.65 22.69 -5.85
CA ASN A 17 -7.26 22.41 -4.47
C ASN A 17 -6.15 21.34 -4.45
N PRO A 18 -4.88 21.72 -4.72
CA PRO A 18 -3.78 20.77 -4.76
C PRO A 18 -3.52 20.12 -3.39
N GLU A 19 -3.00 18.89 -3.41
CA GLU A 19 -2.54 18.18 -2.22
C GLU A 19 -1.38 18.93 -1.55
N PRO A 20 -1.32 18.95 -0.21
CA PRO A 20 -0.21 19.56 0.49
C PRO A 20 1.08 18.77 0.26
N GLN A 21 2.22 19.46 0.36
CA GLN A 21 3.54 18.81 0.27
C GLN A 21 3.77 17.81 1.42
N LEU A 22 3.19 18.10 2.58
CA LEU A 22 3.27 17.29 3.78
C LEU A 22 1.86 16.99 4.27
N ASP A 23 1.53 15.71 4.35
CA ASP A 23 0.25 15.24 4.89
C ASP A 23 0.48 14.34 6.10
N LEU A 24 0.02 14.82 7.25
CA LEU A 24 0.13 14.14 8.54
C LEU A 24 -0.54 12.76 8.57
N ASN A 25 -1.52 12.49 7.69
CA ASN A 25 -2.15 11.17 7.63
C ASN A 25 -1.16 10.07 7.16
N TYR A 26 -0.03 10.45 6.57
CA TYR A 26 1.01 9.53 6.10
C TYR A 26 2.27 9.52 6.98
N PHE A 27 2.26 10.26 8.10
CA PHE A 27 3.42 10.35 8.99
C PHE A 27 3.48 9.14 9.92
N VAL A 28 4.59 8.41 9.86
CA VAL A 28 4.92 7.32 10.79
C VAL A 28 6.17 7.76 11.55
N ILE A 29 5.97 8.65 12.52
CA ILE A 29 7.05 9.33 13.25
C ILE A 29 7.18 8.88 14.71
N GLY A 30 6.24 8.06 15.19
CA GLY A 30 6.27 7.51 16.52
C GLY A 30 7.33 6.42 16.65
N LYS A 31 8.00 6.36 17.80
CA LYS A 31 8.87 5.25 18.17
C LYS A 31 8.10 3.93 18.08
N GLU A 32 8.73 2.89 17.53
CA GLU A 32 8.11 1.57 17.40
C GLU A 32 7.74 1.03 18.80
N PRO A 33 6.45 0.77 19.07
CA PRO A 33 6.01 0.27 20.38
C PRO A 33 6.72 -1.03 20.79
N LYS A 34 7.05 -1.88 19.81
CA LYS A 34 7.71 -3.17 20.02
C LYS A 34 9.23 -3.14 19.84
N ILE A 35 9.86 -1.97 20.00
CA ILE A 35 11.30 -1.82 19.75
C ILE A 35 12.14 -2.76 20.63
N LYS A 36 11.69 -3.08 21.85
CA LYS A 36 12.41 -3.95 22.78
C LYS A 36 12.50 -5.38 22.24
N GLU A 37 11.43 -5.87 21.62
CA GLU A 37 11.35 -7.17 20.97
C GLU A 37 12.30 -7.24 19.77
N TYR A 38 12.38 -6.16 18.98
CA TYR A 38 13.39 -6.01 17.92
C TYR A 38 14.80 -6.11 18.46
N LEU A 39 15.13 -5.32 19.49
CA LEU A 39 16.47 -5.31 20.07
C LEU A 39 16.88 -6.68 20.61
N LYS A 40 15.98 -7.35 21.33
CA LYS A 40 16.23 -8.70 21.86
C LYS A 40 16.53 -9.70 20.73
N ASN A 41 15.69 -9.75 19.71
CA ASN A 41 15.87 -10.69 18.60
C ASN A 41 17.15 -10.40 17.79
N ILE A 42 17.45 -9.13 17.52
CA ILE A 42 18.65 -8.74 16.77
C ILE A 42 19.91 -9.09 17.57
N LYS A 43 19.89 -8.92 18.90
CA LYS A 43 20.99 -9.32 19.78
C LYS A 43 21.25 -10.83 19.69
N GLU A 44 20.20 -11.64 19.79
CA GLU A 44 20.32 -13.12 19.67
C GLU A 44 20.86 -13.55 18.30
N ILE A 45 20.43 -12.87 17.22
CA ILE A 45 20.94 -13.08 15.86
C ILE A 45 22.45 -12.76 15.79
N LYS A 46 22.87 -11.61 16.31
CA LYS A 46 24.29 -11.19 16.30
C LYS A 46 25.17 -12.11 17.13
N GLU A 47 24.76 -12.47 18.34
CA GLU A 47 25.49 -13.43 19.18
C GLU A 47 25.69 -14.77 18.46
N THR A 48 24.65 -15.24 17.77
CA THR A 48 24.71 -16.49 16.99
C THR A 48 25.64 -16.35 15.78
N LEU A 49 25.61 -15.22 15.06
CA LEU A 49 26.52 -14.94 13.93
C LEU A 49 27.99 -14.82 14.37
N ILE A 50 28.26 -14.14 15.48
CA ILE A 50 29.61 -14.04 16.06
C ILE A 50 30.12 -15.44 16.42
N THR A 51 29.25 -16.26 17.03
CA THR A 51 29.59 -17.63 17.38
C THR A 51 29.89 -18.47 16.14
N LEU A 52 29.02 -18.43 15.13
CA LEU A 52 29.24 -19.10 13.84
C LEU A 52 30.57 -18.69 13.20
N LYS A 53 30.89 -17.40 13.20
CA LYS A 53 32.15 -16.88 12.66
C LYS A 53 33.36 -17.48 13.38
N LYS A 54 33.38 -17.44 14.71
CA LYS A 54 34.47 -18.00 15.53
C LYS A 54 34.61 -19.51 15.36
N LEU A 55 33.50 -20.25 15.35
CA LEU A 55 33.53 -21.70 15.15
C LEU A 55 34.14 -22.06 13.79
N LYS A 56 33.83 -21.30 12.74
CA LYS A 56 34.39 -21.51 11.40
C LYS A 56 35.86 -21.11 11.31
N GLU A 57 36.27 -20.02 11.95
CA GLU A 57 37.68 -19.59 12.03
C GLU A 57 38.54 -20.61 12.79
N ASN A 58 37.97 -21.29 13.77
CA ASN A 58 38.63 -22.34 14.56
C ASN A 58 38.53 -23.75 13.93
N GLU A 59 37.97 -23.88 12.72
CA GLU A 59 37.77 -25.17 12.02
C GLU A 59 37.03 -26.22 12.87
N GLU A 60 36.04 -25.78 13.65
CA GLU A 60 35.26 -26.65 14.52
C GLU A 60 34.46 -27.72 13.76
N ARG A 61 34.06 -28.77 14.49
CA ARG A 61 33.33 -29.89 13.89
C ARG A 61 32.05 -29.42 13.20
N LYS A 62 31.81 -29.92 11.99
CA LYS A 62 30.67 -29.53 11.14
C LYS A 62 29.31 -29.68 11.82
N ASP A 63 29.13 -30.72 12.65
CA ASP A 63 27.90 -30.95 13.41
C ASP A 63 27.64 -29.87 14.47
N VAL A 64 28.70 -29.31 15.06
CA VAL A 64 28.61 -28.19 16.00
C VAL A 64 28.20 -26.91 15.26
N VAL A 65 28.86 -26.61 14.14
CA VAL A 65 28.53 -25.45 13.30
C VAL A 65 27.08 -25.51 12.80
N GLU A 66 26.62 -26.69 12.34
CA GLU A 66 25.26 -26.89 11.83
C GLU A 66 24.18 -26.56 12.87
N LYS A 67 24.40 -26.90 14.15
CA LYS A 67 23.48 -26.55 15.24
C LYS A 67 23.27 -25.04 15.37
N TYR A 68 24.32 -24.25 15.14
CA TYR A 68 24.21 -22.79 15.20
C TYR A 68 23.53 -22.20 13.96
N TYR A 69 23.68 -22.80 12.77
CA TYR A 69 22.83 -22.40 11.63
C TYR A 69 21.36 -22.69 11.90
N GLN A 70 21.03 -23.86 12.44
CA GLN A 70 19.65 -24.22 12.78
C GLN A 70 19.07 -23.26 13.83
N LYS A 71 19.85 -22.93 14.87
CA LYS A 71 19.46 -21.94 15.88
C LYS A 71 19.18 -20.57 15.23
N LEU A 72 20.09 -20.10 14.37
CA LEU A 72 19.92 -18.81 13.69
C LEU A 72 18.67 -18.80 12.80
N PHE A 73 18.46 -19.89 12.06
CA PHE A 73 17.31 -20.07 11.18
C PHE A 73 15.98 -20.04 11.94
N GLN A 74 15.89 -20.75 13.06
CA GLN A 74 14.70 -20.77 13.92
C GLN A 74 14.43 -19.40 14.56
N ASN A 75 15.49 -18.62 14.81
CA ASN A 75 15.37 -17.27 15.38
C ASN A 75 14.94 -16.21 14.35
N LEU A 76 14.87 -16.55 13.05
CA LEU A 76 14.30 -15.66 12.04
C LEU A 76 12.78 -15.56 12.23
N ASN A 77 12.32 -14.39 12.67
CA ASN A 77 10.91 -14.07 12.90
C ASN A 77 10.57 -12.68 12.31
N ASP A 78 9.44 -12.12 12.71
CA ASP A 78 9.00 -10.82 12.22
C ASP A 78 9.88 -9.65 12.66
N TYR A 79 10.59 -9.80 13.77
CA TYR A 79 11.53 -8.81 14.30
C TYR A 79 12.90 -8.84 13.62
N SER A 80 13.22 -9.94 12.91
CA SER A 80 14.51 -10.11 12.26
C SER A 80 14.67 -9.28 10.98
N ASN A 81 13.59 -8.73 10.42
CA ASN A 81 13.65 -7.91 9.19
C ASN A 81 14.41 -6.58 9.39
N CYS A 82 14.61 -6.16 10.63
CA CYS A 82 15.39 -4.96 10.97
C CYS A 82 16.81 -5.30 11.46
N SER A 83 17.22 -6.57 11.39
CA SER A 83 18.62 -6.96 11.58
C SER A 83 19.45 -6.68 10.33
N GLU A 84 20.75 -6.48 10.50
CA GLU A 84 21.68 -6.29 9.37
C GLU A 84 21.73 -7.51 8.44
N LEU A 85 21.60 -8.72 8.99
CA LEU A 85 21.46 -9.94 8.20
C LEU A 85 20.16 -9.92 7.39
N GLY A 86 19.03 -9.57 8.03
CA GLY A 86 17.73 -9.45 7.36
C GLY A 86 17.74 -8.41 6.23
N CYS A 87 18.46 -7.29 6.41
CA CYS A 87 18.70 -6.31 5.35
C CYS A 87 19.59 -6.88 4.24
N PHE A 88 20.63 -7.64 4.58
CA PHE A 88 21.55 -8.26 3.61
C PHE A 88 20.86 -9.30 2.73
N VAL A 89 19.88 -10.05 3.25
CA VAL A 89 19.06 -10.97 2.47
C VAL A 89 18.42 -10.27 1.27
N ASN A 90 17.91 -9.04 1.45
CA ASN A 90 17.34 -8.25 0.35
C ASN A 90 18.38 -7.84 -0.69
N ALA A 91 19.66 -7.74 -0.31
CA ALA A 91 20.77 -7.47 -1.23
C ALA A 91 21.22 -8.72 -2.00
N CYS A 92 20.74 -9.91 -1.64
CA CYS A 92 21.03 -11.18 -2.29
C CYS A 92 19.93 -11.62 -3.28
N ASP A 93 19.16 -10.66 -3.82
CA ASP A 93 18.05 -10.92 -4.77
C ASP A 93 17.04 -11.97 -4.28
N THR A 94 16.76 -11.96 -2.99
CA THR A 94 15.78 -12.86 -2.37
C THR A 94 15.03 -12.16 -1.24
N THR A 95 14.08 -12.86 -0.65
CA THR A 95 13.26 -12.34 0.45
C THR A 95 13.37 -13.25 1.66
N ARG A 96 13.11 -12.67 2.84
CA ARG A 96 13.03 -13.41 4.11
C ARG A 96 12.09 -14.62 4.01
N ASP A 97 10.94 -14.46 3.35
CA ASP A 97 9.92 -15.50 3.29
C ASP A 97 10.33 -16.67 2.40
N LEU A 98 11.18 -16.42 1.39
CA LEU A 98 11.78 -17.47 0.58
C LEU A 98 12.89 -18.19 1.36
N ILE A 99 13.81 -17.44 1.98
CA ILE A 99 14.93 -18.06 2.73
C ILE A 99 14.42 -18.86 3.93
N LYS A 100 13.31 -18.47 4.57
CA LYS A 100 12.71 -19.25 5.67
C LYS A 100 12.15 -20.61 5.25
N LYS A 101 12.02 -20.87 3.94
CA LYS A 101 11.55 -22.15 3.40
C LYS A 101 12.70 -23.02 2.91
N ASP A 102 13.89 -22.44 2.76
CA ASP A 102 15.06 -23.11 2.20
C ASP A 102 16.29 -22.87 3.11
N PHE A 103 16.56 -23.87 3.93
CA PHE A 103 17.66 -23.85 4.88
C PHE A 103 19.03 -23.82 4.21
N GLU A 104 19.22 -24.42 3.04
CA GLU A 104 20.50 -24.44 2.34
C GLU A 104 20.82 -23.08 1.72
N SER A 105 19.82 -22.44 1.10
CA SER A 105 19.95 -21.05 0.65
C SER A 105 20.25 -20.11 1.81
N PHE A 106 19.59 -20.32 2.96
CA PHE A 106 19.85 -19.54 4.16
C PHE A 106 21.30 -19.67 4.66
N LYS A 107 21.86 -20.89 4.72
CA LYS A 107 23.27 -21.12 5.08
C LYS A 107 24.21 -20.39 4.13
N THR A 108 23.95 -20.52 2.83
CA THR A 108 24.74 -19.86 1.77
C THR A 108 24.77 -18.35 1.95
N ILE A 109 23.61 -17.72 2.19
CA ILE A 109 23.52 -16.27 2.40
C ILE A 109 24.21 -15.85 3.70
N THR A 110 24.05 -16.64 4.77
CA THR A 110 24.72 -16.39 6.04
C THR A 110 26.24 -16.42 5.86
N ASP A 111 26.77 -17.34 5.05
CA ASP A 111 28.19 -17.40 4.75
C ASP A 111 28.70 -16.21 3.95
N PHE A 112 27.93 -15.79 2.95
CA PHE A 112 28.24 -14.55 2.25
C PHE A 112 28.24 -13.34 3.18
N TYR A 113 27.28 -13.27 4.11
CA TYR A 113 27.22 -12.21 5.10
C TYR A 113 28.47 -12.21 5.97
N LEU A 114 28.82 -13.34 6.60
CA LEU A 114 30.00 -13.48 7.46
C LEU A 114 31.32 -13.15 6.74
N LYS A 115 31.41 -13.48 5.44
CA LYS A 115 32.58 -13.18 4.61
C LYS A 115 32.68 -11.73 4.17
N LYS A 116 31.55 -11.03 4.02
CA LYS A 116 31.49 -9.70 3.38
C LYS A 116 31.13 -8.57 4.33
N ARG A 117 30.82 -8.86 5.59
CA ARG A 117 30.38 -7.87 6.59
C ARG A 117 31.17 -8.02 7.88
N ILE A 118 31.31 -6.90 8.56
CA ILE A 118 31.79 -6.88 9.95
C ILE A 118 30.62 -7.29 10.82
N VAL A 119 30.86 -8.20 11.76
CA VAL A 119 29.87 -8.64 12.74
C VAL A 119 30.39 -8.23 14.11
N ASP A 120 29.65 -7.34 14.77
CA ASP A 120 29.87 -6.90 16.14
C ASP A 120 28.65 -7.23 17.00
N ASP A 121 28.73 -6.90 18.30
CA ASP A 121 27.68 -7.13 19.30
C ASP A 121 26.79 -5.90 19.54
N LYS A 122 27.04 -4.78 18.85
CA LYS A 122 26.35 -3.51 19.10
C LYS A 122 24.95 -3.56 18.51
N VAL A 123 23.94 -3.26 19.32
CA VAL A 123 22.55 -3.11 18.83
C VAL A 123 21.97 -1.77 19.31
N PRO A 124 22.40 -0.64 18.74
CA PRO A 124 21.85 0.66 19.13
C PRO A 124 20.38 0.76 18.72
N GLU A 125 19.53 1.23 19.64
CA GLU A 125 18.10 1.43 19.39
C GLU A 125 17.84 2.35 18.20
N SER A 126 18.64 3.40 18.04
CA SER A 126 18.54 4.34 16.93
C SER A 126 18.77 3.70 15.57
N TRP A 127 19.64 2.68 15.48
CA TRP A 127 19.90 1.98 14.21
C TRP A 127 18.70 1.13 13.82
N VAL A 128 18.12 0.42 14.79
CA VAL A 128 16.91 -0.39 14.57
C VAL A 128 15.73 0.49 14.19
N GLN A 129 15.52 1.61 14.89
CA GLN A 129 14.47 2.57 14.56
C GLN A 129 14.65 3.15 13.15
N ALA A 130 15.88 3.52 12.76
CA ALA A 130 16.15 4.04 11.42
C ALA A 130 15.79 3.03 10.30
N ILE A 131 16.03 1.73 10.52
CA ILE A 131 15.63 0.68 9.57
C ILE A 131 14.10 0.53 9.53
N ILE A 132 13.43 0.62 10.67
CA ILE A 132 11.95 0.61 10.75
C ILE A 132 11.36 1.82 9.99
N ASP A 133 11.94 3.01 10.17
CA ASP A 133 11.51 4.24 9.51
C ASP A 133 11.70 4.15 7.99
N ASN A 134 12.81 3.57 7.53
CA ASN A 134 13.05 3.30 6.10
C ASN A 134 11.95 2.40 5.51
N ASN A 135 11.54 1.38 6.26
CA ASN A 135 10.47 0.46 5.88
C ASN A 135 9.05 1.06 6.00
N ALA A 136 8.87 2.25 6.58
CA ALA A 136 7.56 2.87 6.78
C ALA A 136 6.83 3.18 5.45
N SER A 137 7.57 3.33 4.35
CA SER A 137 6.99 3.48 3.00
C SER A 137 5.99 2.37 2.65
N ARG A 138 6.23 1.13 3.09
CA ARG A 138 5.35 -0.03 2.85
C ARG A 138 3.99 0.10 3.55
N LYS A 139 3.91 0.89 4.63
CA LYS A 139 2.68 1.13 5.40
C LYS A 139 1.76 2.16 4.72
N LYS A 140 2.28 2.94 3.76
CA LYS A 140 1.56 4.09 3.16
C LYS A 140 0.27 3.71 2.42
N GLY A 141 0.21 2.52 1.81
CA GLY A 141 -1.02 2.02 1.17
C GLY A 141 -2.19 1.99 2.16
N LYS A 142 -1.98 1.33 3.31
CA LYS A 142 -3.01 1.24 4.35
C LYS A 142 -3.32 2.60 4.99
N LEU A 143 -2.33 3.47 5.12
CA LEU A 143 -2.54 4.84 5.62
C LEU A 143 -3.45 5.65 4.67
N GLY A 144 -3.33 5.45 3.36
CA GLY A 144 -4.22 6.07 2.37
C GLY A 144 -5.68 5.63 2.52
N GLU A 145 -5.92 4.32 2.66
CA GLU A 145 -7.27 3.81 2.98
C GLU A 145 -7.83 4.42 4.27
N ASN A 146 -7.00 4.49 5.33
CA ASN A 146 -7.40 5.05 6.61
C ASN A 146 -7.75 6.55 6.50
N LYS A 147 -7.02 7.33 5.68
CA LYS A 147 -7.35 8.73 5.40
C LYS A 147 -8.74 8.86 4.78
N ILE A 148 -9.05 8.02 3.78
CA ILE A 148 -10.36 8.02 3.12
C ILE A 148 -11.46 7.62 4.10
N ILE A 149 -11.25 6.57 4.90
CA ILE A 149 -12.20 6.15 5.94
C ILE A 149 -12.42 7.27 6.97
N LYS A 150 -11.39 8.02 7.36
CA LYS A 150 -11.50 9.17 8.26
C LYS A 150 -12.37 10.28 7.67
N ILE A 151 -12.23 10.57 6.37
CA ILE A 151 -13.10 11.52 5.65
C ILE A 151 -14.55 11.03 5.67
N LEU A 152 -14.78 9.76 5.40
CA LEU A 152 -16.10 9.14 5.39
C LEU A 152 -16.74 9.13 6.79
N ASN A 153 -15.98 8.85 7.84
CA ASN A 153 -16.47 8.87 9.22
C ASN A 153 -16.94 10.28 9.63
N LYS A 154 -16.22 11.34 9.23
CA LYS A 154 -16.67 12.74 9.40
C LYS A 154 -17.96 13.07 8.63
N ALA A 155 -18.37 12.21 7.71
CA ALA A 155 -19.61 12.30 6.94
C ALA A 155 -20.64 11.24 7.34
N ASP A 156 -20.54 10.69 8.55
CA ASP A 156 -21.47 9.75 9.17
C ASP A 156 -21.53 8.37 8.49
N TYR A 157 -20.54 8.01 7.68
CA TYR A 157 -20.40 6.65 7.19
C TYR A 157 -19.81 5.78 8.31
N ARG A 158 -20.34 4.56 8.47
CA ARG A 158 -19.81 3.59 9.42
C ARG A 158 -19.06 2.48 8.70
N SER A 159 -17.90 2.10 9.21
CA SER A 159 -17.20 0.90 8.74
C SER A 159 -18.02 -0.37 9.02
N VAL A 160 -18.05 -1.28 8.06
CA VAL A 160 -18.71 -2.59 8.17
C VAL A 160 -17.78 -3.69 7.69
N ASN A 161 -17.95 -4.87 8.27
CA ASN A 161 -17.17 -6.07 7.98
C ASN A 161 -18.06 -7.26 7.54
N SER A 162 -19.32 -7.02 7.17
CA SER A 162 -20.21 -8.09 6.69
C SER A 162 -21.22 -7.56 5.66
N TRP A 163 -21.65 -8.43 4.75
CA TRP A 163 -22.68 -8.09 3.76
C TRP A 163 -24.03 -7.73 4.39
N ASN A 164 -24.40 -8.37 5.50
CA ASN A 164 -25.64 -8.03 6.23
C ASN A 164 -25.60 -6.57 6.68
N HIS A 165 -24.54 -6.15 7.37
CA HIS A 165 -24.39 -4.76 7.80
C HIS A 165 -24.26 -3.79 6.62
N PHE A 166 -23.59 -4.19 5.53
CA PHE A 166 -23.52 -3.39 4.32
C PHE A 166 -24.91 -3.18 3.69
N ASN A 167 -25.75 -4.21 3.67
CA ASN A 167 -27.10 -4.18 3.10
C ASN A 167 -28.08 -3.38 3.97
N ASP A 168 -28.02 -3.54 5.29
CA ASP A 168 -28.95 -2.91 6.23
C ASP A 168 -28.68 -1.41 6.41
N ARG A 169 -27.42 -0.98 6.32
CA ARG A 169 -27.04 0.41 6.54
C ARG A 169 -27.26 1.26 5.30
N LYS A 170 -27.73 2.49 5.54
CA LYS A 170 -27.84 3.53 4.50
C LYS A 170 -26.49 4.15 4.17
N LYS A 171 -25.65 4.45 5.16
CA LYS A 171 -24.31 5.04 4.98
C LYS A 171 -23.25 4.15 5.61
N CYS A 172 -22.42 3.51 4.79
CA CYS A 172 -21.34 2.64 5.28
C CYS A 172 -20.17 2.53 4.31
N VAL A 173 -19.04 2.07 4.83
CA VAL A 173 -17.83 1.75 4.06
C VAL A 173 -17.33 0.35 4.44
N ALA A 174 -16.91 -0.43 3.44
CA ALA A 174 -16.26 -1.71 3.63
C ALA A 174 -14.90 -1.70 2.91
N CYS A 175 -13.90 -2.31 3.51
CA CYS A 175 -12.65 -2.63 2.82
C CYS A 175 -12.84 -3.94 2.05
N PHE A 176 -12.32 -4.00 0.83
CA PHE A 176 -12.17 -5.28 0.15
C PHE A 176 -11.28 -6.20 0.99
N SER A 177 -11.63 -7.47 1.05
CA SER A 177 -10.92 -8.50 1.82
C SER A 177 -11.16 -9.86 1.22
N LYS A 178 -10.16 -10.76 1.28
CA LYS A 178 -10.25 -12.08 0.65
C LYS A 178 -11.36 -12.97 1.21
N ASP A 179 -11.83 -12.68 2.43
CA ASP A 179 -12.74 -13.56 3.15
C ASP A 179 -14.22 -13.14 3.03
N ILE A 180 -14.50 -11.85 2.79
CA ILE A 180 -15.86 -11.30 2.91
C ILE A 180 -16.24 -10.44 1.70
N PHE A 181 -15.39 -9.47 1.39
CA PHE A 181 -15.59 -8.53 0.29
C PHE A 181 -14.57 -8.78 -0.81
N ASP A 182 -14.51 -10.02 -1.29
CA ASP A 182 -13.67 -10.39 -2.43
C ASP A 182 -14.34 -9.97 -3.75
N ASN A 183 -13.59 -10.06 -4.86
CA ASN A 183 -14.08 -9.66 -6.16
C ASN A 183 -15.32 -10.44 -6.62
N ASP A 184 -15.43 -11.72 -6.31
CA ASP A 184 -16.52 -12.58 -6.80
C ASP A 184 -17.79 -12.36 -5.98
N ALA A 185 -17.67 -12.26 -4.66
CA ALA A 185 -18.76 -11.84 -3.78
C ALA A 185 -19.29 -10.46 -4.17
N VAL A 186 -18.42 -9.50 -4.48
CA VAL A 186 -18.84 -8.16 -4.91
C VAL A 186 -19.54 -8.20 -6.26
N LYS A 187 -19.02 -8.95 -7.25
CA LYS A 187 -19.67 -9.14 -8.56
C LYS A 187 -21.07 -9.74 -8.40
N GLU A 188 -21.21 -10.80 -7.61
CA GLU A 188 -22.47 -11.49 -7.39
C GLU A 188 -23.48 -10.59 -6.66
N LYS A 189 -23.11 -10.04 -5.49
CA LYS A 189 -24.03 -9.29 -4.63
C LYS A 189 -24.44 -7.94 -5.22
N LEU A 190 -23.53 -7.27 -5.93
CA LEU A 190 -23.82 -5.98 -6.57
C LEU A 190 -24.29 -6.10 -8.02
N LYS A 191 -24.24 -7.32 -8.58
CA LYS A 191 -24.56 -7.62 -9.99
C LYS A 191 -23.75 -6.76 -10.96
N ILE A 192 -22.43 -6.69 -10.73
CA ILE A 192 -21.48 -5.92 -11.55
C ILE A 192 -20.56 -6.83 -12.36
N ASN A 193 -20.04 -6.29 -13.46
CA ASN A 193 -19.06 -6.94 -14.31
C ASN A 193 -17.68 -6.31 -14.13
N LEU A 194 -17.07 -6.58 -12.97
CA LEU A 194 -15.73 -6.09 -12.65
C LEU A 194 -14.67 -6.82 -13.50
N LYS A 195 -14.48 -6.36 -14.74
CA LYS A 195 -13.46 -6.86 -15.69
C LYS A 195 -12.13 -6.15 -15.50
N THR A 196 -11.41 -6.47 -14.43
CA THR A 196 -10.00 -6.09 -14.32
C THR A 196 -9.16 -7.06 -15.15
N LYS A 197 -8.27 -6.54 -16.01
CA LYS A 197 -7.37 -7.38 -16.86
C LYS A 197 -6.48 -8.34 -16.04
N ASN A 198 -6.26 -8.03 -14.76
CA ASN A 198 -5.60 -8.92 -13.81
C ASN A 198 -6.72 -9.54 -12.96
N GLN A 199 -6.95 -10.84 -13.12
CA GLN A 199 -8.10 -11.56 -12.56
C GLN A 199 -8.18 -11.50 -11.02
N ASP A 200 -7.07 -11.24 -10.33
CA ASP A 200 -7.00 -11.28 -8.86
C ASP A 200 -6.92 -9.91 -8.18
N LYS A 201 -6.85 -8.80 -8.92
CA LYS A 201 -6.65 -7.49 -8.27
C LYS A 201 -7.95 -6.99 -7.65
N MET A 202 -7.97 -6.89 -6.33
CA MET A 202 -9.05 -6.30 -5.55
C MET A 202 -8.88 -4.78 -5.50
N LEU A 203 -10.00 -4.06 -5.48
CA LEU A 203 -9.99 -2.62 -5.25
C LEU A 203 -9.89 -2.32 -3.75
N ASP A 204 -9.82 -1.06 -3.35
CA ASP A 204 -9.54 -0.72 -1.95
C ASP A 204 -10.83 -0.65 -1.11
N LEU A 205 -11.87 0.06 -1.55
CA LEU A 205 -13.07 0.34 -0.75
C LEU A 205 -14.40 0.21 -1.51
N LEU A 206 -15.45 -0.20 -0.79
CA LEU A 206 -16.86 -0.08 -1.16
C LEU A 206 -17.54 0.94 -0.25
N ILE A 207 -18.15 1.97 -0.83
CA ILE A 207 -18.81 3.05 -0.08
C ILE A 207 -20.27 3.08 -0.49
N LYS A 208 -21.19 2.89 0.45
CA LYS A 208 -22.63 2.91 0.20
C LYS A 208 -23.25 4.15 0.81
N ASN A 209 -24.09 4.81 0.01
CA ASN A 209 -24.99 5.87 0.44
C ASN A 209 -26.39 5.67 -0.16
N LYS A 210 -27.32 5.21 0.66
CA LYS A 210 -28.67 4.76 0.30
C LYS A 210 -28.57 3.69 -0.80
N LYS A 211 -28.94 4.03 -2.04
CA LYS A 211 -28.86 3.13 -3.20
C LYS A 211 -27.53 3.26 -3.95
N THR A 212 -26.85 4.40 -3.82
CA THR A 212 -25.59 4.69 -4.50
C THR A 212 -24.45 3.91 -3.86
N ILE A 213 -23.61 3.29 -4.70
CA ILE A 213 -22.42 2.57 -4.31
C ILE A 213 -21.24 3.13 -5.11
N LEU A 214 -20.21 3.59 -4.40
CA LEU A 214 -18.93 3.95 -4.97
C LEU A 214 -17.97 2.77 -4.76
N ILE A 215 -17.26 2.38 -5.81
CA ILE A 215 -16.19 1.39 -5.76
C ILE A 215 -14.89 2.14 -6.03
N LEU A 216 -13.97 2.13 -5.06
CA LEU A 216 -12.84 3.05 -5.03
C LEU A 216 -11.50 2.31 -5.06
N GLU A 217 -10.60 2.80 -5.90
CA GLU A 217 -9.16 2.50 -5.86
C GLU A 217 -8.41 3.78 -5.44
N ALA A 218 -7.51 3.65 -4.47
CA ALA A 218 -6.69 4.70 -3.91
C ALA A 218 -5.21 4.46 -4.20
N LYS A 219 -4.51 5.53 -4.58
CA LYS A 219 -3.04 5.56 -4.61
C LYS A 219 -2.53 6.85 -3.99
N HIS A 220 -1.38 6.75 -3.32
CA HIS A 220 -0.66 7.90 -2.77
C HIS A 220 0.74 7.97 -3.39
N LEU A 221 1.02 9.05 -4.12
CA LEU A 221 2.24 9.20 -4.91
C LEU A 221 2.88 10.59 -4.71
N ASN A 222 4.16 10.64 -4.31
CA ASN A 222 4.91 11.89 -4.09
C ASN A 222 6.14 12.09 -4.98
N THR A 223 6.60 11.04 -5.67
CA THR A 223 7.80 11.08 -6.51
C THR A 223 7.45 10.66 -7.94
N ASP A 224 8.39 10.61 -8.88
CA ASP A 224 8.15 10.06 -10.23
C ASP A 224 8.95 8.75 -10.38
N GLY A 225 8.45 7.76 -11.11
CA GLY A 225 9.17 6.49 -11.31
C GLY A 225 8.44 5.43 -12.13
N GLY A 226 9.14 4.34 -12.50
CA GLY A 226 8.61 3.25 -13.32
C GLY A 226 7.37 2.57 -12.73
N GLU A 227 7.48 2.13 -11.47
CA GLU A 227 6.41 1.47 -10.71
C GLU A 227 5.18 2.36 -10.54
N GLN A 228 5.38 3.66 -10.35
CA GLN A 228 4.27 4.60 -10.19
C GLN A 228 3.45 4.77 -11.46
N ASN A 229 4.07 4.69 -12.63
CA ASN A 229 3.33 4.75 -13.89
C ASN A 229 2.31 3.61 -13.99
N LYS A 230 2.68 2.42 -13.51
CA LYS A 230 1.78 1.27 -13.46
C LYS A 230 0.58 1.57 -12.55
N GLN A 231 0.81 2.22 -11.42
CA GLN A 231 -0.26 2.62 -10.49
C GLN A 231 -1.21 3.68 -11.08
N ILE A 232 -0.69 4.65 -11.83
CA ILE A 232 -1.53 5.61 -12.57
C ILE A 232 -2.33 4.92 -13.68
N ASP A 233 -1.69 4.04 -14.45
CA ASP A 233 -2.37 3.28 -15.50
C ASP A 233 -3.47 2.36 -14.92
N GLU A 234 -3.28 1.87 -13.68
CA GLU A 234 -4.31 1.15 -12.93
C GLU A 234 -5.49 2.06 -12.59
N LEU A 235 -5.26 3.25 -12.03
CA LEU A 235 -6.32 4.22 -11.74
C LEU A 235 -7.07 4.65 -13.01
N ILE A 236 -6.38 4.84 -14.13
CA ILE A 236 -7.00 5.20 -15.41
C ILE A 236 -7.92 4.08 -15.91
N LYS A 237 -7.52 2.81 -15.76
CA LYS A 237 -8.35 1.65 -16.15
C LYS A 237 -9.66 1.57 -15.37
N ILE A 238 -9.65 1.97 -14.10
CA ILE A 238 -10.88 2.03 -13.29
C ILE A 238 -11.89 3.01 -13.89
N LEU A 239 -11.43 4.13 -14.46
CA LEU A 239 -12.31 5.08 -15.16
C LEU A 239 -12.94 4.50 -16.44
N GLU A 240 -12.36 3.45 -17.02
CA GLU A 240 -12.90 2.80 -18.23
C GLU A 240 -14.08 1.87 -17.92
N LEU A 241 -14.22 1.43 -16.66
CA LEU A 241 -15.23 0.44 -16.25
C LEU A 241 -16.64 0.98 -16.37
N LYS A 242 -17.57 0.14 -16.83
CA LYS A 242 -18.97 0.49 -17.08
C LYS A 242 -19.88 -0.58 -16.53
N GLU A 243 -20.88 -0.15 -15.78
CA GLU A 243 -21.94 -1.03 -15.26
C GLU A 243 -23.30 -0.69 -15.86
N SER A 244 -24.14 -1.71 -15.99
CA SER A 244 -25.56 -1.55 -16.30
C SER A 244 -26.31 -0.91 -15.12
N ASN A 245 -25.89 -1.21 -13.88
CA ASN A 245 -26.49 -0.63 -12.68
C ASN A 245 -26.12 0.86 -12.55
N GLN A 246 -27.14 1.72 -12.64
CA GLN A 246 -26.96 3.17 -12.62
C GLN A 246 -26.57 3.74 -11.25
N ASN A 247 -26.69 2.93 -10.19
CA ASN A 247 -26.32 3.35 -8.85
C ASN A 247 -24.86 3.04 -8.50
N ILE A 248 -24.09 2.48 -9.44
CA ILE A 248 -22.70 2.08 -9.21
C ILE A 248 -21.77 3.03 -9.94
N PHE A 249 -20.80 3.54 -9.21
CA PHE A 249 -19.85 4.54 -9.65
C PHE A 249 -18.44 4.08 -9.29
N TYR A 250 -17.47 4.35 -10.17
CA TYR A 250 -16.08 4.06 -9.90
C TYR A 250 -15.32 5.33 -9.52
N VAL A 251 -14.46 5.23 -8.50
CA VAL A 251 -13.67 6.36 -8.02
C VAL A 251 -12.18 6.01 -8.10
N SER A 252 -11.45 6.76 -8.92
CA SER A 252 -10.00 6.76 -8.96
C SER A 252 -9.50 7.89 -8.05
N PHE A 253 -9.01 7.52 -6.87
CA PHE A 253 -8.50 8.45 -5.87
C PHE A 253 -6.98 8.54 -5.96
N LEU A 254 -6.47 9.72 -6.30
CA LEU A 254 -5.03 10.00 -6.37
C LEU A 254 -4.64 11.08 -5.37
N ASP A 255 -3.93 10.66 -4.34
CA ASP A 255 -3.36 11.48 -3.29
C ASP A 255 -1.85 11.72 -3.51
N GLY A 256 -1.30 12.68 -2.79
CA GLY A 256 0.09 13.06 -2.82
C GLY A 256 0.42 14.07 -3.92
N THR A 257 1.64 14.57 -3.87
CA THR A 257 2.09 15.70 -4.70
C THR A 257 2.17 15.36 -6.19
N TYR A 258 2.18 14.07 -6.55
CA TYR A 258 2.06 13.64 -7.95
C TYR A 258 0.70 14.02 -8.54
N SER A 259 -0.38 14.00 -7.73
CA SER A 259 -1.71 14.46 -8.15
C SER A 259 -1.64 15.88 -8.69
N ASN A 260 -0.92 16.77 -7.99
CA ASN A 260 -0.73 18.15 -8.40
C ASN A 260 -0.04 18.26 -9.76
N LYS A 261 1.01 17.45 -10.00
CA LYS A 261 1.71 17.44 -11.30
C LYS A 261 0.80 16.98 -12.44
N LEU A 262 0.03 15.92 -12.21
CA LEU A 262 -0.87 15.35 -13.21
C LEU A 262 -2.02 16.31 -13.55
N LEU A 263 -2.52 17.04 -12.54
CA LEU A 263 -3.68 17.92 -12.64
C LEU A 263 -3.35 19.38 -12.98
N ALA A 264 -2.09 19.80 -12.85
CA ALA A 264 -1.62 21.17 -13.06
C ALA A 264 -1.98 21.71 -14.45
N GLU A 265 -2.61 22.88 -14.55
CA GLU A 265 -3.10 23.46 -15.82
C GLU A 265 -2.09 23.42 -16.96
N SER A 266 -0.83 23.81 -16.70
CA SER A 266 0.26 23.73 -17.66
C SER A 266 1.21 22.56 -17.37
N ILE A 267 1.06 21.47 -18.11
CA ILE A 267 2.10 20.42 -18.14
C ILE A 267 3.19 20.86 -19.13
N THR A 268 4.42 21.02 -18.65
CA THR A 268 5.54 21.33 -19.54
C THR A 268 5.72 20.21 -20.59
N LYS A 269 5.91 20.59 -21.86
CA LYS A 269 6.06 19.65 -23.00
C LYS A 269 7.19 18.60 -22.82
N ARG A 270 8.08 18.81 -21.85
CA ARG A 270 9.17 17.88 -21.49
C ARG A 270 8.66 16.55 -20.91
N SER A 271 7.44 16.50 -20.35
CA SER A 271 6.86 15.25 -19.83
C SER A 271 5.77 14.67 -20.74
N ARG A 272 6.18 14.12 -21.91
CA ARG A 272 5.27 13.48 -22.88
C ARG A 272 4.36 12.42 -22.26
N LYS A 273 4.86 11.69 -21.26
CA LYS A 273 4.12 10.61 -20.57
C LYS A 273 3.01 11.14 -19.66
N LEU A 274 3.33 12.11 -18.81
CA LEU A 274 2.34 12.74 -17.92
C LEU A 274 1.22 13.40 -18.73
N LEU A 275 1.59 14.05 -19.85
CA LEU A 275 0.62 14.61 -20.78
C LEU A 275 -0.29 13.54 -21.39
N LYS A 276 0.24 12.36 -21.74
CA LYS A 276 -0.55 11.23 -22.24
C LYS A 276 -1.53 10.72 -21.18
N GLN A 277 -1.08 10.54 -19.95
CA GLN A 277 -1.91 10.09 -18.83
C GLN A 277 -3.03 11.09 -18.54
N ARG A 278 -2.72 12.39 -18.43
CA ARG A 278 -3.76 13.42 -18.25
C ARG A 278 -4.77 13.41 -19.39
N LYS A 279 -4.32 13.37 -20.64
CA LYS A 279 -5.22 13.29 -21.80
C LYS A 279 -6.12 12.05 -21.75
N GLN A 280 -5.61 10.92 -21.26
CA GLN A 280 -6.43 9.72 -21.07
C GLN A 280 -7.48 9.91 -19.97
N VAL A 281 -7.10 10.46 -18.82
CA VAL A 281 -8.04 10.81 -17.73
C VAL A 281 -9.14 11.72 -18.26
N GLU A 282 -8.78 12.85 -18.85
CA GLU A 282 -9.75 13.80 -19.41
C GLU A 282 -10.64 13.16 -20.47
N ARG A 283 -10.08 12.32 -21.34
CA ARG A 283 -10.85 11.61 -22.37
C ARG A 283 -11.89 10.69 -21.74
N TYR A 284 -11.55 9.94 -20.69
CA TYR A 284 -12.50 9.03 -20.05
C TYR A 284 -13.57 9.77 -19.27
N LEU A 285 -13.20 10.86 -18.59
CA LEU A 285 -14.17 11.72 -17.91
C LEU A 285 -15.14 12.37 -18.91
N LYS A 286 -14.63 12.89 -20.04
CA LYS A 286 -15.42 13.60 -21.07
C LYS A 286 -16.28 12.66 -21.91
N ASN A 287 -15.77 11.51 -22.35
CA ASN A 287 -16.35 10.90 -23.55
C ASN A 287 -17.46 9.87 -23.34
N LYS A 288 -17.55 9.09 -22.24
CA LYS A 288 -18.52 7.97 -22.24
C LYS A 288 -19.03 7.51 -20.88
N ASN A 289 -18.71 8.20 -19.78
CA ASN A 289 -19.10 7.72 -18.44
C ASN A 289 -19.12 8.81 -17.37
N SER A 290 -20.22 9.58 -17.28
CA SER A 290 -20.42 10.61 -16.23
C SER A 290 -20.47 10.05 -14.80
N ARG A 291 -20.37 8.73 -14.64
CA ARG A 291 -20.47 8.00 -13.37
C ARG A 291 -19.12 7.59 -12.78
N ASN A 292 -18.01 7.88 -13.45
CA ASN A 292 -16.68 7.59 -12.94
C ASN A 292 -15.96 8.88 -12.59
N PHE A 293 -15.30 8.90 -11.44
CA PHE A 293 -14.69 10.08 -10.86
C PHE A 293 -13.18 9.91 -10.75
N TRP A 294 -12.44 10.95 -11.12
CA TRP A 294 -11.04 11.11 -10.78
C TRP A 294 -10.93 12.25 -9.78
N VAL A 295 -10.46 11.96 -8.58
CA VAL A 295 -10.44 12.93 -7.49
C VAL A 295 -9.17 12.83 -6.66
N ASN A 296 -8.74 13.97 -6.11
CA ASN A 296 -7.82 14.02 -4.98
C ASN A 296 -8.63 14.14 -3.66
N THR A 297 -7.99 14.47 -2.55
CA THR A 297 -8.62 14.66 -1.24
C THR A 297 -9.77 15.66 -1.29
N ALA A 298 -9.54 16.86 -1.83
CA ALA A 298 -10.56 17.92 -1.87
C ALA A 298 -11.73 17.54 -2.79
N GLY A 299 -11.44 16.98 -3.96
CA GLY A 299 -12.49 16.49 -4.88
C GLY A 299 -13.33 15.38 -4.25
N PHE A 300 -12.70 14.47 -3.50
CA PHE A 300 -13.39 13.38 -2.81
C PHE A 300 -14.24 13.90 -1.64
N GLU A 301 -13.72 14.79 -0.80
CA GLU A 301 -14.49 15.44 0.28
C GLU A 301 -15.73 16.14 -0.27
N LYS A 302 -15.58 16.84 -1.40
CA LYS A 302 -16.67 17.51 -2.09
C LYS A 302 -17.71 16.52 -2.65
N LEU A 303 -17.26 15.43 -3.26
CA LEU A 303 -18.13 14.34 -3.73
C LEU A 303 -18.95 13.73 -2.58
N ILE A 304 -18.29 13.40 -1.46
CA ILE A 304 -18.95 12.83 -0.29
C ILE A 304 -19.91 13.83 0.37
N SER A 305 -19.57 15.12 0.38
CA SER A 305 -20.46 16.18 0.88
C SER A 305 -21.71 16.34 0.02
N ASP A 306 -21.59 16.31 -1.30
CA ASP A 306 -22.73 16.46 -2.21
C ASP A 306 -23.61 15.20 -2.24
N LEU A 307 -23.08 14.05 -1.81
CA LEU A 307 -23.87 12.83 -1.56
C LEU A 307 -24.78 12.93 -0.33
N ARG A 308 -24.59 13.90 0.58
CA ARG A 308 -25.29 13.94 1.88
C ARG A 308 -26.81 14.03 1.78
#